data_AF-A0A955UX79-F1
#
_entry.id   AF-A0A955UX79-F1
#
_cell.length_a   1.000
_cell.length_b   1.000
_cell.length_c   1.000
_cell.angle_alpha   90.00
_cell.angle_beta   90.00
_cell.angle_gamma   90.00
#
_symmetry.space_group_name_H-M   'P 1'
#
loop_
_entity.id
_entity.type
_entity.pdbx_description
1 polymer ?
#
loop_
_entity_poly.entity_id
_entity_poly.type
_entity_poly.pdbx_seq_one_letter_code
_entity_poly.pdbx_strand_id
1 'polypeptide(L)'
;MHEEKPIAEADVGSWDLETDVAVVGLGCAGACAAIEAREAGADVVVLERASGGGGTSAQSGGLVYLGGGTPVQQACGYDDTPDAMYAFLMEACGPHADAAKVRAYCDGSVAHFHWLEAHGVPFKRSFFPEPSMEAPTDDCLVFSGGEDTWPFTEIAKPAPRGHKPQHE
;
A
#
# COMPACT_ATOMS: atom_id res chain seq x y z
N MET A 1 4.47 -8.08 -31.19
CA MET A 1 5.26 -8.32 -29.96
C MET A 1 6.68 -8.55 -30.41
N HIS A 2 7.63 -7.74 -29.92
CA HIS A 2 9.04 -8.12 -30.01
C HIS A 2 9.24 -9.30 -29.07
N GLU A 3 9.80 -10.40 -29.59
CA GLU A 3 10.17 -11.55 -28.79
C GLU A 3 11.51 -11.23 -28.13
N GLU A 4 11.46 -10.61 -26.95
CA GLU A 4 12.66 -10.36 -26.16
C GLU A 4 13.11 -11.69 -25.56
N LYS A 5 14.30 -12.14 -25.97
CA LYS A 5 14.93 -13.34 -25.43
C LYS A 5 15.95 -12.89 -24.37
N PRO A 6 15.90 -13.46 -23.16
CA PRO A 6 16.96 -13.25 -22.18
C PRO A 6 18.33 -13.58 -22.81
N ILE A 7 19.31 -12.70 -22.59
CA ILE A 7 20.71 -12.96 -22.94
C ILE A 7 21.48 -13.33 -21.68
N ALA A 8 22.52 -14.15 -21.81
CA ALA A 8 23.40 -14.44 -20.68
C ALA A 8 24.24 -13.20 -20.35
N GLU A 9 24.58 -13.02 -19.08
CA GLU A 9 25.44 -11.92 -18.62
C GLU A 9 26.78 -11.88 -19.37
N ALA A 10 27.38 -13.04 -19.63
CA ALA A 10 28.64 -13.17 -20.37
C ALA A 10 28.56 -12.68 -21.82
N ASP A 11 27.36 -12.57 -22.38
CA ASP A 11 27.11 -12.08 -23.73
C ASP A 11 26.83 -10.56 -23.75
N VAL A 12 26.78 -9.89 -22.59
CA VAL A 12 26.64 -8.44 -22.49
C VAL A 12 28.01 -7.79 -22.74
N GLY A 13 28.15 -7.05 -23.84
CA GLY A 13 29.43 -6.46 -24.24
C GLY A 13 29.91 -5.34 -23.30
N SER A 14 29.00 -4.51 -22.80
CA SER A 14 29.28 -3.43 -21.86
C SER A 14 28.00 -2.97 -21.16
N TRP A 15 28.12 -2.46 -19.93
CA TRP A 15 27.01 -1.88 -19.17
C TRP A 15 26.99 -0.35 -19.31
N ASP A 16 25.86 0.22 -19.70
CA ASP A 16 25.67 1.68 -19.75
C ASP A 16 25.47 2.29 -18.36
N LEU A 17 24.90 1.52 -17.43
CA LEU A 17 24.62 1.88 -16.06
C LEU A 17 24.95 0.72 -15.13
N GLU A 18 25.55 1.03 -13.98
CA GLU A 18 25.85 0.08 -12.91
C GLU A 18 25.33 0.68 -11.60
N THR A 19 24.71 -0.14 -10.76
CA THR A 19 24.13 0.28 -9.48
C THR A 19 23.95 -0.94 -8.58
N ASP A 20 23.76 -0.74 -7.27
CA ASP A 20 23.49 -1.85 -6.34
C ASP A 20 22.06 -2.37 -6.49
N VAL A 21 21.08 -1.48 -6.72
CA VAL A 21 19.67 -1.83 -6.88
C VAL A 21 19.05 -1.10 -8.08
N ALA A 22 18.63 -1.86 -9.09
CA ALA A 22 17.85 -1.35 -10.21
C ALA A 22 16.34 -1.57 -9.97
N VAL A 23 15.58 -0.47 -9.89
CA VAL A 23 14.11 -0.50 -9.76
C VAL A 23 13.47 -0.23 -11.12
N VAL A 24 12.66 -1.16 -11.61
CA VAL A 24 11.98 -1.03 -12.91
C VAL A 24 10.53 -0.59 -12.70
N GLY A 25 10.25 0.67 -13.02
CA GLY A 25 8.97 1.35 -12.88
C GLY A 25 8.91 2.26 -11.65
N LEU A 26 8.51 3.52 -11.84
CA LEU A 26 8.37 4.54 -10.80
C LEU A 26 6.88 4.73 -10.43
N GLY A 27 6.19 3.63 -10.08
CA GLY A 27 4.88 3.66 -9.40
C GLY A 27 5.03 3.70 -7.88
N CYS A 28 3.95 3.52 -7.11
CA CYS A 28 4.05 3.51 -5.63
C CYS A 28 5.00 2.41 -5.11
N ALA A 29 4.92 1.19 -5.66
CA ALA A 29 5.79 0.09 -5.26
C ALA A 29 7.27 0.38 -5.55
N GLY A 30 7.57 0.91 -6.74
CA GLY A 30 8.94 1.27 -7.13
C GLY A 30 9.49 2.42 -6.31
N ALA A 31 8.67 3.44 -6.01
CA ALA A 31 9.06 4.54 -5.14
C ALA A 31 9.38 4.05 -3.73
N CYS A 32 8.53 3.22 -3.12
CA CYS A 32 8.79 2.64 -1.79
C CYS A 32 10.08 1.79 -1.80
N ALA A 33 10.27 0.93 -2.80
CA ALA A 33 11.47 0.11 -2.91
C ALA A 33 12.75 0.95 -3.06
N ALA A 34 12.69 2.01 -3.88
CA ALA A 34 13.82 2.90 -4.09
C ALA A 34 14.18 3.68 -2.82
N ILE A 35 13.18 4.19 -2.09
CA ILE A 35 13.40 4.90 -0.82
C ILE A 35 14.07 3.97 0.19
N GLU A 36 13.49 2.80 0.46
CA GLU A 36 14.02 1.82 1.41
C GLU A 36 15.46 1.39 1.07
N ALA A 37 15.73 1.10 -0.21
CA ALA A 37 17.07 0.73 -0.67
C ALA A 37 18.08 1.88 -0.48
N ARG A 38 17.68 3.13 -0.76
CA ARG A 38 18.53 4.30 -0.53
C ARG A 38 18.77 4.55 0.95
N GLU A 39 17.77 4.40 1.82
CA GLU A 39 17.91 4.54 3.27
C GLU A 39 18.82 3.46 3.87
N ALA A 40 18.83 2.26 3.26
CA ALA A 40 19.77 1.20 3.59
C ALA A 40 21.21 1.44 3.06
N GLY A 41 21.43 2.52 2.32
CA GLY A 41 22.75 2.95 1.83
C GLY A 41 23.16 2.39 0.47
N ALA A 42 22.28 1.68 -0.24
CA ALA A 42 22.56 1.17 -1.58
C ALA A 42 22.57 2.31 -2.61
N ASP A 43 23.40 2.25 -3.65
CA ASP A 43 23.18 3.04 -4.86
C ASP A 43 21.96 2.51 -5.62
N VAL A 44 21.08 3.42 -6.06
CA VAL A 44 19.79 3.02 -6.66
C VAL A 44 19.53 3.80 -7.94
N VAL A 45 19.23 3.06 -9.01
CA VAL A 45 18.72 3.60 -10.27
C VAL A 45 17.28 3.16 -10.47
N VAL A 46 16.39 4.12 -10.75
CA VAL A 46 15.00 3.85 -11.13
C VAL A 46 14.84 4.05 -12.64
N LEU A 47 14.29 3.06 -13.32
CA LEU A 47 14.00 3.07 -14.75
C LEU A 47 12.49 3.19 -14.96
N GLU A 48 12.04 4.34 -15.46
CA GLU A 48 10.63 4.57 -15.81
C GLU A 48 10.46 4.66 -17.33
N ARG A 49 9.41 4.01 -17.85
CA ARG A 49 9.11 4.00 -19.28
C ARG A 49 8.47 5.31 -19.72
N ALA A 50 7.64 5.91 -18.89
CA ALA A 50 7.00 7.19 -19.14
C ALA A 50 7.97 8.36 -18.97
N SER A 51 7.53 9.57 -19.33
CA SER A 51 8.31 10.79 -19.14
C SER A 51 8.37 11.28 -17.69
N GLY A 52 7.70 10.59 -16.76
CA GLY A 52 7.62 10.93 -15.35
C GLY A 52 7.05 9.77 -14.52
N GLY A 53 7.28 9.82 -13.21
CA GLY A 53 6.78 8.81 -12.28
C GLY A 53 5.29 8.93 -11.96
N GLY A 54 4.81 7.99 -11.16
CA GLY A 54 3.45 7.93 -10.62
C GLY A 54 2.63 6.76 -11.17
N GLY A 55 2.71 6.49 -12.47
CA GLY A 55 1.96 5.41 -13.12
C GLY A 55 0.45 5.45 -12.83
N THR A 56 -0.16 4.29 -12.62
CA THR A 56 -1.57 4.19 -12.21
C THR A 56 -1.79 4.63 -10.77
N SER A 57 -0.78 4.56 -9.90
CA SER A 57 -0.87 4.99 -8.50
C SER A 57 -1.22 6.48 -8.41
N ALA A 58 -0.60 7.32 -9.23
CA ALA A 58 -0.89 8.76 -9.29
C ALA A 58 -2.27 9.10 -9.89
N GLN A 59 -2.93 8.15 -10.56
CA GLN A 59 -4.28 8.31 -11.12
C GLN A 59 -5.36 7.64 -10.25
N SER A 60 -4.98 6.98 -9.17
CA SER A 60 -5.91 6.29 -8.28
C SER A 60 -6.66 7.26 -7.37
N GLY A 61 -7.76 6.80 -6.77
CA GLY A 61 -8.45 7.53 -5.70
C GLY A 61 -7.64 7.69 -4.41
N GLY A 62 -6.41 7.16 -4.36
CA GLY A 62 -5.45 7.36 -3.27
C GLY A 62 -5.69 6.53 -2.02
N LEU A 63 -6.72 5.68 -1.96
CA LEU A 63 -6.97 4.82 -0.81
C LEU A 63 -5.84 3.81 -0.58
N VAL A 64 -5.31 3.81 0.64
CA VAL A 64 -4.36 2.83 1.17
C VAL A 64 -5.07 1.99 2.23
N TYR A 65 -5.07 0.67 2.08
CA TYR A 65 -5.78 -0.22 3.01
C TYR A 65 -4.93 -0.55 4.24
N LEU A 66 -5.10 0.19 5.33
CA LEU A 66 -4.30 0.04 6.55
C LEU A 66 -5.22 -0.27 7.74
N GLY A 67 -4.74 -1.08 8.66
CA GLY A 67 -5.52 -1.47 9.83
C GLY A 67 -4.63 -1.90 10.98
N GLY A 68 -5.21 -2.63 11.92
CA GLY A 68 -4.50 -3.12 13.09
C GLY A 68 -4.30 -2.08 14.20
N GLY A 69 -5.03 -0.97 14.15
CA GLY A 69 -5.01 0.07 15.19
C GLY A 69 -4.13 1.25 14.83
N THR A 70 -4.26 1.78 13.60
CA THR A 70 -3.52 2.97 13.17
C THR A 70 -3.88 4.20 14.02
N PRO A 71 -3.01 5.22 14.10
CA PRO A 71 -3.33 6.48 14.78
C PRO A 71 -4.61 7.16 14.30
N VAL A 72 -4.96 7.02 13.01
CA VAL A 72 -6.22 7.56 12.46
C VAL A 72 -7.42 6.78 12.97
N GLN A 73 -7.35 5.44 12.99
CA GLN A 73 -8.42 4.60 13.59
C GLN A 73 -8.65 4.96 15.06
N GLN A 74 -7.57 5.07 15.84
CA GLN A 74 -7.64 5.44 17.26
C GLN A 74 -8.24 6.83 17.47
N ALA A 75 -7.82 7.83 16.69
CA ALA A 75 -8.36 9.19 16.77
C ALA A 75 -9.85 9.27 16.41
N CYS A 76 -10.33 8.37 15.55
CA CYS A 76 -11.73 8.27 15.16
C CYS A 76 -12.55 7.33 16.05
N GLY A 77 -11.97 6.77 17.11
CA GLY A 77 -12.67 5.92 18.07
C GLY A 77 -12.86 4.46 17.63
N TYR A 78 -12.03 3.97 16.70
CA TYR A 78 -12.04 2.57 16.26
C TYR A 78 -10.86 1.80 16.83
N ASP A 79 -11.16 0.73 17.56
CA ASP A 79 -10.16 -0.28 17.90
C ASP A 79 -10.10 -1.34 16.80
N ASP A 80 -8.90 -1.61 16.31
CA ASP A 80 -8.62 -2.68 15.36
C ASP A 80 -7.33 -3.41 15.79
N THR A 81 -7.13 -4.63 15.28
CA THR A 81 -5.94 -5.44 15.59
C THR A 81 -5.45 -6.17 14.34
N PRO A 82 -4.15 -6.48 14.23
CA PRO A 82 -3.63 -7.27 13.10
C PRO A 82 -4.37 -8.60 12.90
N ASP A 83 -4.80 -9.25 13.99
CA ASP A 83 -5.57 -10.48 13.92
C ASP A 83 -6.99 -10.29 13.37
N ALA A 84 -7.69 -9.22 13.79
CA ALA A 84 -9.01 -8.89 13.25
C ALA A 84 -8.92 -8.51 11.77
N MET A 85 -7.93 -7.71 11.38
CA MET A 85 -7.65 -7.38 9.99
C MET A 85 -7.34 -8.62 9.15
N TYR A 86 -6.52 -9.54 9.67
CA TYR A 86 -6.19 -10.79 9.00
C TYR A 86 -7.41 -11.69 8.81
N ALA A 87 -8.22 -11.89 9.87
CA ALA A 87 -9.43 -12.70 9.78
C ALA A 87 -10.39 -12.15 8.70
N PHE A 88 -10.56 -10.82 8.66
CA PHE A 88 -11.32 -10.16 7.61
C PHE A 88 -10.74 -10.40 6.22
N LEU A 89 -9.45 -10.13 6.01
CA LEU A 89 -8.81 -10.24 4.68
C LEU A 89 -8.77 -11.68 4.15
N MET A 90 -8.59 -12.67 5.03
CA MET A 90 -8.60 -14.07 4.62
C MET A 90 -9.96 -14.53 4.10
N GLU A 91 -11.06 -14.01 4.67
CA GLU A 91 -12.39 -14.27 4.14
C GLU A 91 -12.65 -13.42 2.88
N ALA A 92 -12.46 -12.10 2.97
CA ALA A 92 -12.84 -11.16 1.91
C ALA A 92 -12.04 -11.36 0.61
N CYS A 93 -10.80 -11.84 0.70
CA CYS A 93 -9.93 -12.14 -0.45
C CYS A 93 -9.79 -13.65 -0.72
N GLY A 94 -10.57 -14.48 -0.03
CA GLY A 94 -10.58 -15.93 -0.21
C GLY A 94 -11.18 -16.39 -1.55
N PRO A 95 -11.04 -17.68 -1.91
CA PRO A 95 -10.33 -18.74 -1.18
C PRO A 95 -8.84 -18.82 -1.51
N HIS A 96 -8.31 -17.88 -2.32
CA HIS A 96 -6.94 -17.95 -2.85
C HIS A 96 -5.97 -16.95 -2.22
N ALA A 97 -6.38 -16.27 -1.15
CA ALA A 97 -5.51 -15.39 -0.39
C ALA A 97 -4.27 -16.15 0.13
N ASP A 98 -3.10 -15.59 -0.10
CA ASP A 98 -1.84 -16.11 0.43
C ASP A 98 -1.73 -15.76 1.92
N ALA A 99 -2.01 -16.75 2.77
CA ALA A 99 -2.04 -16.58 4.22
C ALA A 99 -0.76 -15.98 4.80
N ALA A 100 0.42 -16.35 4.29
CA ALA A 100 1.68 -15.81 4.80
C ALA A 100 1.85 -14.34 4.43
N LYS A 101 1.46 -13.98 3.21
CA LYS A 101 1.49 -12.60 2.72
C LYS A 101 0.48 -11.71 3.45
N VAL A 102 -0.76 -12.18 3.62
CA VAL A 102 -1.78 -11.42 4.37
C VAL A 102 -1.35 -11.22 5.82
N ARG A 103 -0.75 -12.26 6.44
CA ARG A 103 -0.21 -12.14 7.80
C ARG A 103 0.87 -11.07 7.91
N ALA A 104 1.89 -11.13 7.05
CA ALA A 104 2.95 -10.13 7.02
C ALA A 104 2.40 -8.70 6.79
N TYR A 105 1.39 -8.57 5.92
CA TYR A 105 0.73 -7.28 5.66
C TYR A 105 0.02 -6.72 6.89
N CYS A 106 -0.78 -7.55 7.59
CA CYS A 106 -1.51 -7.13 8.79
C CYS A 106 -0.56 -6.76 9.94
N ASP A 107 0.45 -7.59 10.21
CA ASP A 107 1.39 -7.39 11.31
C ASP A 107 2.25 -6.14 11.09
N GLY A 108 2.58 -5.83 9.82
CA GLY A 108 3.35 -4.64 9.44
C GLY A 108 2.53 -3.37 9.21
N SER A 109 1.19 -3.43 9.24
CA SER A 109 0.32 -2.36 8.73
C SER A 109 0.49 -1.03 9.48
N VAL A 110 0.55 -1.07 10.82
CA VAL A 110 0.74 0.15 11.64
C VAL A 110 2.14 0.75 11.47
N ALA A 111 3.18 -0.10 11.35
CA ALA A 111 4.53 0.38 11.06
C ALA A 111 4.61 1.04 9.68
N HIS A 112 3.94 0.47 8.68
CA HIS A 112 3.85 1.05 7.34
C HIS A 112 3.10 2.38 7.31
N PHE A 113 2.03 2.52 8.09
CA PHE A 113 1.35 3.81 8.29
C PHE A 113 2.33 4.88 8.78
N HIS A 114 3.10 4.59 9.83
CA HIS A 114 4.09 5.53 10.35
C HIS A 114 5.20 5.85 9.36
N TRP A 115 5.63 4.88 8.57
CA TRP A 115 6.63 5.08 7.53
C TRP A 115 6.13 6.07 6.46
N LEU A 116 4.88 5.93 6.02
CA LEU A 116 4.27 6.87 5.08
C LEU A 116 4.19 8.30 5.65
N GLU A 117 3.78 8.45 6.92
CA GLU A 117 3.76 9.76 7.58
C GLU A 117 5.15 10.38 7.75
N ALA A 118 6.16 9.56 8.08
CA ALA A 118 7.54 10.01 8.19
C ALA A 118 8.08 10.55 6.85
N HIS A 119 7.58 10.02 5.74
CA HIS A 119 7.85 10.49 4.38
C HIS A 119 6.90 11.60 3.90
N GLY A 120 6.11 12.18 4.81
CA GLY A 120 5.31 13.37 4.54
C GLY A 120 3.92 13.11 3.96
N VAL A 121 3.45 11.86 3.93
CA VAL A 121 2.07 11.56 3.48
C VAL A 121 1.08 12.07 4.54
N PRO A 122 0.19 13.03 4.21
CA PRO A 122 -0.71 13.62 5.18
C PRO A 122 -1.98 12.78 5.34
N PHE A 123 -2.25 12.26 6.54
CA PHE A 123 -3.53 11.62 6.85
C PHE A 123 -4.36 12.52 7.78
N LYS A 124 -5.60 12.87 7.42
CA LYS A 124 -6.47 13.59 8.36
C LYS A 124 -6.94 12.64 9.46
N ARG A 125 -7.10 13.15 10.69
CA ARG A 125 -7.66 12.36 11.80
C ARG A 125 -9.17 12.53 11.81
N SER A 126 -9.82 12.10 10.74
CA SER A 126 -11.25 12.23 10.52
C SER A 126 -11.82 11.05 9.75
N PHE A 127 -13.11 10.82 9.93
CA PHE A 127 -13.83 9.66 9.46
C PHE A 127 -15.07 10.08 8.69
N PHE A 128 -15.25 9.48 7.51
CA PHE A 128 -16.47 9.63 6.72
C PHE A 128 -17.43 8.47 7.05
N PRO A 129 -18.64 8.76 7.57
CA PRO A 129 -19.50 7.75 8.20
C PRO A 129 -20.24 6.83 7.23
N GLU A 130 -20.20 7.09 5.92
CA GLU A 130 -20.87 6.28 4.92
C GLU A 130 -19.86 5.39 4.19
N PRO A 131 -20.23 4.15 3.80
CA PRO A 131 -19.37 3.30 2.99
C PRO A 131 -18.98 4.00 1.69
N SER A 132 -17.68 4.08 1.41
CA SER A 132 -17.18 4.72 0.20
C SER A 132 -15.78 4.26 -0.17
N MET A 133 -15.58 4.09 -1.48
CA MET A 133 -14.25 3.93 -2.09
C MET A 133 -13.64 5.27 -2.51
N GLU A 134 -14.45 6.33 -2.58
CA GLU A 134 -14.05 7.68 -2.97
C GLU A 134 -14.91 8.66 -2.18
N ALA A 135 -14.58 8.88 -0.90
CA ALA A 135 -15.33 9.81 -0.07
C ALA A 135 -15.40 11.19 -0.77
N PRO A 136 -16.59 11.83 -0.84
CA PRO A 136 -16.78 13.12 -1.50
C PRO A 136 -16.12 14.27 -0.71
N THR A 137 -15.67 13.99 0.51
CA THR A 137 -14.93 14.91 1.38
C THR A 137 -13.43 14.58 1.38
N ASP A 138 -12.66 15.37 2.12
CA ASP A 138 -11.24 15.14 2.36
C ASP A 138 -10.96 14.31 3.63
N ASP A 139 -11.98 13.62 4.15
CA ASP A 139 -11.84 12.70 5.27
C ASP A 139 -10.92 11.52 4.92
N CYS A 140 -10.12 11.10 5.90
CA CYS A 140 -9.14 10.06 5.68
C CYS A 140 -9.73 8.66 5.81
N LEU A 141 -10.45 8.40 6.89
CA LEU A 141 -10.86 7.06 7.27
C LEU A 141 -12.23 6.72 6.68
N VAL A 142 -12.34 5.57 6.01
CA VAL A 142 -13.58 5.09 5.38
C VAL A 142 -13.75 3.58 5.55
N PHE A 143 -15.02 3.13 5.57
CA PHE A 143 -15.37 1.75 5.27
C PHE A 143 -15.29 1.54 3.75
N SER A 144 -14.25 0.83 3.30
CA SER A 144 -13.91 0.68 1.89
C SER A 144 -14.21 -0.71 1.33
N GLY A 145 -14.20 -1.74 2.18
CA GLY A 145 -14.20 -3.14 1.76
C GLY A 145 -15.40 -3.94 2.26
N GLY A 146 -16.43 -3.29 2.82
CA GLY A 146 -17.55 -3.96 3.45
C GLY A 146 -17.21 -4.52 4.84
N GLU A 147 -16.21 -3.94 5.53
CA GLU A 147 -15.76 -4.35 6.86
C GLU A 147 -16.88 -4.29 7.93
N ASP A 148 -17.96 -3.55 7.65
CA ASP A 148 -19.17 -3.40 8.46
C ASP A 148 -20.41 -4.13 7.92
N THR A 149 -20.24 -5.00 6.92
CA THR A 149 -21.34 -5.73 6.28
C THR A 149 -21.32 -7.23 6.59
N TRP A 150 -22.48 -7.88 6.51
CA TRP A 150 -22.58 -9.33 6.61
C TRP A 150 -21.99 -9.98 5.33
N PRO A 151 -21.23 -11.10 5.43
CA PRO A 151 -20.98 -11.92 6.62
C PRO A 151 -19.78 -11.48 7.47
N PHE A 152 -19.03 -10.46 7.06
CA PHE A 152 -17.76 -10.08 7.68
C PHE A 152 -17.88 -9.62 9.14
N THR A 153 -19.02 -9.03 9.51
CA THR A 153 -19.31 -8.67 10.90
C THR A 153 -19.40 -9.86 11.86
N GLU A 154 -19.60 -11.09 11.36
CA GLU A 154 -19.55 -12.32 12.15
C GLU A 154 -18.12 -12.88 12.32
N ILE A 155 -17.17 -12.37 11.53
CA ILE A 155 -15.79 -12.89 11.42
C ILE A 155 -14.82 -12.02 12.21
N ALA A 156 -14.95 -10.70 12.11
CA ALA A 156 -14.10 -9.75 12.80
C ALA A 156 -14.93 -8.56 13.30
N LYS A 157 -14.47 -7.92 14.39
CA LYS A 157 -15.05 -6.65 14.83
C LYS A 157 -14.96 -5.63 13.67
N PRO A 158 -16.06 -4.98 13.28
CA PRO A 158 -16.03 -3.96 12.24
C PRO A 158 -15.05 -2.83 12.58
N ALA A 159 -14.15 -2.54 11.64
CA ALA A 159 -13.26 -1.40 11.70
C ALA A 159 -13.00 -0.89 10.27
N PRO A 160 -13.08 0.44 10.04
CA PRO A 160 -12.74 1.02 8.75
C PRO A 160 -11.23 0.93 8.53
N ARG A 161 -10.83 0.53 7.33
CA ARG A 161 -9.41 0.30 6.99
C ARG A 161 -8.97 1.03 5.72
N GLY A 162 -9.87 1.73 5.03
CA GLY A 162 -9.49 2.64 3.96
C GLY A 162 -8.92 3.93 4.52
N HIS A 163 -7.66 4.24 4.19
CA HIS A 163 -6.98 5.49 4.53
C HIS A 163 -6.71 6.29 3.26
N LYS A 164 -7.38 7.43 3.11
CA LYS A 164 -7.18 8.37 2.01
C LYS A 164 -6.23 9.50 2.48
N PRO A 165 -5.04 9.64 1.90
CA PRO A 165 -4.20 10.81 2.13
C PRO A 165 -4.94 12.10 1.73
N GLN A 166 -4.64 13.20 2.43
CA GLN A 166 -5.19 14.50 2.11
C GLN A 166 -4.69 14.95 0.73
N HIS A 167 -5.62 15.38 -0.13
CA HIS A 167 -5.27 16.08 -1.37
C HIS A 167 -5.10 17.57 -1.08
N GLU A 168 -4.14 18.20 -1.76
CA GLU A 168 -3.98 19.66 -1.78
C GLU A 168 -5.08 20.35 -2.60
#